data_AF-A0A947VWD3-F1
#
_entry.id   AF-A0A947VWD3-F1
#
_cell.length_a   1.000
_cell.length_b   1.000
_cell.length_c   1.000
_cell.angle_alpha   90.00
_cell.angle_beta   90.00
_cell.angle_gamma   90.00
#
_symmetry.space_group_name_H-M   'P 1'
#
loop_
_entity.id
_entity.type
_entity.pdbx_description
1 polymer ?
#
loop_
_entity_poly.entity_id
_entity_poly.type
_entity_poly.pdbx_seq_one_letter_code
_entity_poly.pdbx_strand_id
1 'polypeptide(L)'
;MKKTSAKINRINSVLSSLTNLLKDWGIDVNNWMLIGQYPYVLLGYDTPLRDGHFNILLKKDLIPWNFDPSAIEIHPPIESKFFDEYENFTKTTGYNFDLVPFSKTQFADWIKTSYKYQITSSRTVHIQSEQGSIKEYSFLLPLLITRAGYGPEKGRRILANISVFKDKFEQAGKFDEAKELSKLINKYATKIGKSDNQLLSKDSDQLKGIPAGGGITEGTVKIIFDPTCVESLSSQKVLVTKMTSAGFLSIIKNVKAIITDEGGMLCHAAILSRELNIPCVVGTEIATKVLQDGDYIEVNANEGIVRIIKK
;
A
#
# COMPACT_ATOMS: atom_id res chain seq x y z
N MET A 1 28.47 -15.58 -4.59
CA MET A 1 28.18 -16.72 -3.70
C MET A 1 28.20 -16.36 -2.20
N LYS A 2 29.28 -15.82 -1.61
CA LYS A 2 29.35 -15.55 -0.14
C LYS A 2 28.31 -14.52 0.38
N LYS A 3 28.02 -13.44 -0.36
CA LYS A 3 27.03 -12.42 0.03
C LYS A 3 25.59 -12.95 0.06
N THR A 4 25.24 -13.86 -0.86
CA THR A 4 23.91 -14.50 -0.93
C THR A 4 23.64 -15.42 0.26
N SER A 5 24.66 -16.18 0.69
CA SER A 5 24.55 -17.07 1.86
C SER A 5 24.39 -16.29 3.18
N ALA A 6 25.15 -15.21 3.39
CA ALA A 6 25.02 -14.38 4.59
C ALA A 6 23.62 -13.74 4.69
N LYS A 7 23.08 -13.27 3.56
CA LYS A 7 21.73 -12.69 3.50
C LYS A 7 20.65 -13.73 3.82
N ILE A 8 20.70 -14.92 3.21
CA ILE A 8 19.75 -16.00 3.51
C ILE A 8 19.84 -16.42 4.99
N ASN A 9 21.05 -16.52 5.55
CA ASN A 9 21.25 -16.84 6.96
C ASN A 9 20.61 -15.77 7.88
N ARG A 10 20.74 -14.49 7.52
CA ARG A 10 20.06 -13.39 8.25
C ARG A 10 18.55 -13.54 8.17
N ILE A 11 18.00 -13.75 6.98
CA ILE A 11 16.54 -13.93 6.79
C ILE A 11 16.05 -15.13 7.62
N ASN A 12 16.76 -16.26 7.60
CA ASN A 12 16.41 -17.46 8.36
C ASN A 12 16.43 -17.24 9.88
N SER A 13 17.41 -16.48 10.37
CA SER A 13 17.47 -16.08 11.79
C SER A 13 16.28 -15.20 12.20
N VAL A 14 15.91 -14.24 11.35
CA VAL A 14 14.76 -13.36 11.61
C VAL A 14 13.44 -14.15 11.52
N LEU A 15 13.26 -15.02 10.53
CA LEU A 15 12.08 -15.89 10.41
C LEU A 15 11.94 -16.84 11.60
N SER A 16 13.04 -17.33 12.17
CA SER A 16 13.00 -18.12 13.40
C SER A 16 12.47 -17.31 14.59
N SER A 17 12.88 -16.04 14.67
CA SER A 17 12.42 -15.11 15.71
C SER A 17 10.94 -14.76 15.51
N LEU A 18 10.52 -14.51 14.28
CA LEU A 18 9.12 -14.25 13.91
C LEU A 18 8.22 -15.44 14.23
N THR A 19 8.69 -16.66 13.95
CA THR A 19 7.93 -17.88 14.25
C THR A 19 7.69 -18.03 15.76
N ASN A 20 8.66 -17.66 16.60
CA ASN A 20 8.47 -17.67 18.05
C ASN A 20 7.45 -16.59 18.46
N LEU A 21 7.61 -15.36 17.97
CA LEU A 21 6.70 -14.25 18.26
C LEU A 21 5.24 -14.61 17.92
N LEU A 22 4.99 -15.09 16.70
CA LEU A 22 3.65 -15.47 16.28
C LEU A 22 3.10 -16.65 17.09
N LYS A 23 3.96 -17.60 17.49
CA LYS A 23 3.55 -18.68 18.39
C LYS A 23 3.14 -18.17 19.76
N ASP A 24 3.85 -17.18 20.31
CA ASP A 24 3.51 -16.55 21.58
C ASP A 24 2.18 -15.77 21.49
N TRP A 25 1.82 -15.31 20.29
CA TRP A 25 0.51 -14.74 19.97
C TRP A 25 -0.59 -15.81 19.75
N GLY A 26 -0.27 -17.10 19.86
CA GLY A 26 -1.20 -18.21 19.62
C GLY A 26 -1.37 -18.61 18.15
N ILE A 27 -0.51 -18.13 17.25
CA ILE A 27 -0.59 -18.35 15.80
C ILE A 27 0.44 -19.40 15.40
N ASP A 28 0.00 -20.66 15.31
CA ASP A 28 0.85 -21.77 14.86
C ASP A 28 1.31 -21.61 13.40
N VAL A 29 2.46 -22.20 13.07
CA VAL A 29 3.09 -22.12 11.73
C VAL A 29 2.20 -22.58 10.59
N ASN A 30 1.24 -23.47 10.84
CA ASN A 30 0.28 -23.92 9.82
C ASN A 30 -0.84 -22.89 9.55
N ASN A 31 -0.83 -21.75 10.23
CA ASN A 31 -1.87 -20.73 10.14
C ASN A 31 -1.38 -19.38 9.60
N TRP A 32 -0.13 -19.31 9.15
CA TRP A 32 0.40 -18.17 8.43
C TRP A 32 1.36 -18.61 7.32
N MET A 33 1.63 -17.73 6.37
CA MET A 33 2.67 -17.90 5.37
C MET A 33 3.37 -16.58 5.07
N LEU A 34 4.65 -16.66 4.73
CA LEU A 34 5.41 -15.52 4.22
C LEU A 34 5.00 -15.25 2.76
N ILE A 35 4.66 -14.00 2.45
CA ILE A 35 4.25 -13.54 1.11
C ILE A 35 5.15 -12.38 0.63
N GLY A 36 4.96 -11.94 -0.61
CA GLY A 36 5.71 -10.80 -1.18
C GLY A 36 7.10 -11.20 -1.70
N GLN A 37 8.10 -10.33 -1.53
CA GLN A 37 9.42 -10.50 -2.17
C GLN A 37 10.30 -11.61 -1.56
N TYR A 38 10.22 -11.81 -0.24
CA TYR A 38 11.11 -12.73 0.48
C TYR A 38 10.98 -14.20 0.09
N PRO A 39 9.77 -14.76 -0.11
CA PRO A 39 9.61 -16.13 -0.62
C PRO A 39 10.46 -16.40 -1.86
N TYR A 40 10.47 -15.48 -2.83
CA TYR A 40 11.24 -15.66 -4.06
C TYR A 40 12.75 -15.60 -3.83
N VAL A 41 13.23 -14.71 -2.96
CA VAL A 41 14.64 -14.68 -2.58
C VAL A 41 15.05 -16.01 -1.93
N LEU A 42 14.19 -16.58 -1.09
CA LEU A 42 14.42 -17.89 -0.44
C LEU A 42 14.35 -19.07 -1.41
N LEU A 43 13.53 -18.96 -2.46
CA LEU A 43 13.47 -19.89 -3.59
C LEU A 43 14.62 -19.72 -4.59
N GLY A 44 15.50 -18.73 -4.39
CA GLY A 44 16.69 -18.51 -5.21
C GLY A 44 16.48 -17.58 -6.41
N TYR A 45 15.32 -16.92 -6.50
CA TYR A 45 15.09 -15.90 -7.51
C TYR A 45 15.95 -14.66 -7.24
N ASP A 46 16.48 -14.09 -8.32
CA ASP A 46 17.14 -12.79 -8.30
C ASP A 46 16.11 -11.66 -8.42
N THR A 47 15.36 -11.40 -7.35
CA THR A 47 14.31 -10.36 -7.30
C THR A 47 14.76 -9.13 -6.52
N PRO A 48 14.30 -7.91 -6.89
CA PRO A 48 14.47 -6.74 -6.05
C PRO A 48 13.84 -6.98 -4.68
N LEU A 49 14.60 -6.69 -3.61
CA LEU A 49 14.16 -6.88 -2.23
C LEU A 49 14.21 -5.56 -1.47
N ARG A 50 13.07 -5.12 -0.95
CA ARG A 50 12.99 -4.14 0.12
C ARG A 50 13.43 -4.82 1.42
N ASP A 51 14.66 -4.56 1.83
CA ASP A 51 15.23 -5.20 3.01
C ASP A 51 14.51 -4.73 4.30
N GLY A 52 14.45 -5.60 5.30
CA GLY A 52 13.91 -5.27 6.64
C GLY A 52 12.39 -5.23 6.79
N HIS A 53 11.60 -5.74 5.84
CA HIS A 53 10.14 -5.65 5.91
C HIS A 53 9.44 -6.90 5.35
N PHE A 54 8.81 -7.69 6.23
CA PHE A 54 8.04 -8.87 5.82
C PHE A 54 6.57 -8.57 5.58
N ASN A 55 5.95 -9.37 4.72
CA ASN A 55 4.50 -9.41 4.57
C ASN A 55 4.04 -10.82 4.94
N ILE A 56 3.04 -10.91 5.82
CA ILE A 56 2.62 -12.16 6.43
C ILE A 56 1.13 -12.32 6.18
N LEU A 57 0.76 -13.40 5.49
CA LEU A 57 -0.64 -13.75 5.29
C LEU A 57 -1.07 -14.74 6.36
N LEU A 58 -2.19 -14.50 7.03
CA LEU A 58 -2.67 -15.34 8.13
C LEU A 58 -4.20 -15.40 8.24
N LYS A 59 -4.70 -16.36 9.02
CA LYS A 59 -6.12 -16.50 9.33
C LYS A 59 -6.61 -15.37 10.23
N LYS A 60 -7.67 -14.68 9.80
CA LYS A 60 -8.22 -13.51 10.48
C LYS A 60 -8.76 -13.79 11.89
N ASP A 61 -9.28 -14.99 12.12
CA ASP A 61 -9.86 -15.44 13.39
C ASP A 61 -8.81 -15.77 14.47
N LEU A 62 -7.53 -15.78 14.11
CA LEU A 62 -6.42 -16.01 15.05
C LEU A 62 -5.75 -14.72 15.52
N ILE A 63 -6.15 -13.56 14.98
CA ILE A 63 -5.59 -12.28 15.40
C ILE A 63 -6.16 -11.94 16.78
N PRO A 64 -5.31 -11.75 17.81
CA PRO A 64 -5.75 -11.66 19.19
C PRO A 64 -6.22 -10.25 19.62
N TRP A 65 -6.44 -9.34 18.67
CA TRP A 65 -6.96 -8.00 18.89
C TRP A 65 -8.06 -7.66 17.89
N ASN A 66 -8.86 -6.65 18.21
CA ASN A 66 -9.88 -6.13 17.30
C ASN A 66 -9.23 -5.26 16.21
N PHE A 67 -9.70 -5.42 14.98
CA PHE A 67 -9.29 -4.60 13.83
C PHE A 67 -10.47 -4.43 12.88
N ASP A 68 -10.39 -3.46 11.98
CA ASP A 68 -11.39 -3.25 10.93
C ASP A 68 -11.41 -4.47 9.98
N PRO A 69 -12.53 -5.21 9.87
CA PRO A 69 -12.61 -6.39 8.99
C PRO A 69 -12.41 -6.08 7.50
N SER A 70 -12.49 -4.81 7.10
CA SER A 70 -12.22 -4.34 5.74
C SER A 70 -10.77 -3.96 5.50
N ALA A 71 -9.95 -3.89 6.56
CA ALA A 71 -8.53 -3.58 6.44
C ALA A 71 -7.80 -4.67 5.66
N ILE A 72 -6.97 -4.24 4.70
CA ILE A 72 -6.19 -5.13 3.84
C ILE A 72 -4.90 -5.55 4.53
N GLU A 73 -4.28 -4.62 5.25
CA GLU A 73 -3.09 -4.80 6.06
C GLU A 73 -3.41 -4.24 7.45
N ILE A 74 -2.91 -4.90 8.50
CA ILE A 74 -3.10 -4.48 9.88
C ILE A 74 -1.80 -4.54 10.66
N HIS A 75 -1.77 -3.79 11.76
CA HIS A 75 -0.73 -3.81 12.76
C HIS A 75 -1.32 -4.04 14.16
N PRO A 76 -0.51 -4.47 15.13
CA PRO A 76 -0.88 -4.41 16.53
C PRO A 76 -1.29 -2.99 16.96
N PRO A 77 -2.32 -2.81 17.81
CA PRO A 77 -2.73 -1.49 18.30
C PRO A 77 -1.68 -0.83 19.20
N ILE A 78 -1.47 0.49 19.08
CA ILE A 78 -0.35 1.28 19.65
C ILE A 78 -0.23 1.26 21.19
N GLU A 79 -1.17 0.70 21.93
CA GLU A 79 -1.12 0.58 23.40
C GLU A 79 -1.41 -0.86 23.87
N SER A 80 -1.12 -1.84 23.01
CA SER A 80 -1.30 -3.25 23.30
C SER A 80 0.03 -3.94 23.58
N LYS A 81 0.00 -5.00 24.40
CA LYS A 81 1.17 -5.88 24.59
C LYS A 81 1.75 -6.40 23.27
N PHE A 82 0.90 -6.59 22.26
CA PHE A 82 1.29 -7.07 20.94
C PHE A 82 2.11 -6.03 20.18
N PHE A 83 1.83 -4.74 20.39
CA PHE A 83 2.62 -3.66 19.81
C PHE A 83 3.98 -3.54 20.50
N ASP A 84 4.05 -3.68 21.82
CA ASP A 84 5.34 -3.71 22.54
C ASP A 84 6.23 -4.87 22.07
N GLU A 85 5.64 -6.06 21.89
CA GLU A 85 6.33 -7.26 21.39
C GLU A 85 6.77 -7.09 19.93
N TYR A 86 5.93 -6.48 19.09
CA TYR A 86 6.25 -6.12 17.70
C TYR A 86 7.39 -5.09 17.60
N GLU A 87 7.37 -4.06 18.44
CA GLU A 87 8.42 -3.04 18.50
C GLU A 87 9.74 -3.65 19.00
N ASN A 88 9.67 -4.54 19.99
CA ASN A 88 10.84 -5.27 20.46
C ASN A 88 11.42 -6.19 19.36
N PHE A 89 10.56 -6.90 18.62
CA PHE A 89 10.98 -7.66 17.44
C PHE A 89 11.67 -6.76 16.41
N THR A 90 11.10 -5.59 16.13
CA THR A 90 11.66 -4.63 15.18
C THR A 90 13.03 -4.12 15.61
N LYS A 91 13.19 -3.74 16.89
CA LYS A 91 14.46 -3.27 17.45
C LYS A 91 15.54 -4.34 17.46
N THR A 92 15.19 -5.58 17.81
CA THR A 92 16.15 -6.69 17.94
C THR A 92 16.58 -7.27 16.60
N THR A 93 15.65 -7.35 15.64
CA THR A 93 15.91 -7.96 14.34
C THR A 93 16.24 -6.94 13.25
N GLY A 94 15.87 -5.68 13.42
CA GLY A 94 15.89 -4.68 12.35
C GLY A 94 14.86 -4.95 11.24
N TYR A 95 13.90 -5.85 11.49
CA TYR A 95 12.82 -6.17 10.56
C TYR A 95 11.48 -5.80 11.18
N ASN A 96 10.61 -5.20 10.39
CA ASN A 96 9.20 -5.03 10.73
C ASN A 96 8.32 -5.88 9.79
N PHE A 97 7.01 -5.89 10.02
CA PHE A 97 6.12 -6.68 9.19
C PHE A 97 4.68 -6.18 9.15
N ASP A 98 4.03 -6.43 8.01
CA ASP A 98 2.60 -6.21 7.80
C ASP A 98 1.87 -7.56 7.91
N LEU A 99 0.72 -7.54 8.59
CA LEU A 99 -0.18 -8.68 8.69
C LEU A 99 -1.33 -8.50 7.70
N VAL A 100 -1.54 -9.51 6.85
CA VAL A 100 -2.57 -9.51 5.82
C VAL A 100 -3.63 -10.56 6.19
N PRO A 101 -4.75 -10.14 6.83
CA PRO A 101 -5.75 -11.07 7.34
C PRO A 101 -6.63 -11.64 6.22
N PHE A 102 -6.86 -12.96 6.23
CA PHE A 102 -7.75 -13.64 5.30
C PHE A 102 -8.79 -14.51 6.02
N SER A 103 -9.93 -14.74 5.36
CA SER A 103 -10.92 -15.67 5.90
C SER A 103 -10.38 -17.10 5.97
N LYS A 104 -10.89 -17.88 6.92
CA LYS A 104 -10.51 -19.29 7.12
C LYS A 104 -10.60 -20.12 5.85
N THR A 105 -11.65 -19.92 5.05
CA THR A 105 -11.87 -20.66 3.79
C THR A 105 -10.83 -20.28 2.73
N GLN A 106 -10.56 -18.98 2.54
CA GLN A 106 -9.57 -18.52 1.57
C GLN A 106 -8.16 -18.97 1.96
N PHE A 107 -7.79 -18.82 3.23
CA PHE A 107 -6.50 -19.26 3.74
C PHE A 107 -6.28 -20.76 3.51
N ALA A 108 -7.30 -21.58 3.79
CA ALA A 108 -7.23 -23.03 3.59
C ALA A 108 -7.02 -23.45 2.14
N ASP A 109 -7.53 -22.69 1.16
CA ASP A 109 -7.27 -22.92 -0.25
C ASP A 109 -5.86 -22.46 -0.67
N TRP A 110 -5.41 -21.32 -0.15
CA TRP A 110 -4.14 -20.72 -0.54
C TRP A 110 -2.93 -21.43 0.05
N ILE A 111 -3.00 -21.84 1.32
CA ILE A 111 -1.88 -22.54 1.97
C ILE A 111 -1.53 -23.85 1.27
N LYS A 112 -2.48 -24.49 0.58
CA LYS A 112 -2.22 -25.69 -0.25
C LYS A 112 -1.25 -25.43 -1.40
N THR A 113 -1.16 -24.19 -1.85
CA THR A 113 -0.22 -23.79 -2.91
C THR A 113 1.13 -23.35 -2.37
N SER A 114 1.30 -23.21 -1.05
CA SER A 114 2.57 -22.77 -0.46
C SER A 114 3.64 -23.87 -0.46
N TYR A 115 4.90 -23.47 -0.38
CA TYR A 115 6.01 -24.37 -0.11
C TYR A 115 6.33 -24.42 1.39
N LYS A 116 6.70 -25.61 1.88
CA LYS A 116 7.30 -25.75 3.22
C LYS A 116 8.80 -25.49 3.11
N TYR A 117 9.22 -24.30 3.49
CA TYR A 117 10.61 -23.89 3.49
C TYR A 117 11.30 -24.27 4.81
N GLN A 118 12.46 -24.91 4.72
CA GLN A 118 13.24 -25.31 5.89
C GLN A 118 14.14 -24.17 6.35
N ILE A 119 13.88 -23.60 7.53
CA ILE A 119 14.68 -22.51 8.11
C ILE A 119 15.90 -23.07 8.85
N THR A 120 15.68 -24.13 9.63
CA THR A 120 16.70 -24.88 10.40
C THR A 120 16.34 -26.37 10.34
N SER A 121 17.19 -27.29 10.79
CA SER A 121 16.88 -28.74 10.75
C SER A 121 15.56 -29.13 11.44
N SER A 122 15.08 -28.35 12.41
CA SER A 122 13.85 -28.64 13.17
C SER A 122 12.71 -27.66 12.91
N ARG A 123 12.89 -26.64 12.07
CA ARG A 123 11.88 -25.60 11.82
C ARG A 123 11.60 -25.39 10.35
N THR A 124 10.33 -25.44 10.00
CA THR A 124 9.81 -25.06 8.68
C THR A 124 8.87 -23.88 8.80
N VAL A 125 8.62 -23.21 7.68
CA VAL A 125 7.60 -22.18 7.53
C VAL A 125 6.94 -22.32 6.17
N HIS A 126 5.68 -21.91 6.05
CA HIS A 126 5.04 -21.77 4.76
C HIS A 126 5.53 -20.50 4.06
N ILE A 127 6.02 -20.64 2.83
CA ILE A 127 6.34 -19.52 1.95
C ILE A 127 5.48 -19.60 0.69
N GLN A 128 5.09 -18.45 0.17
CA GLN A 128 4.32 -18.36 -1.06
C GLN A 128 5.05 -19.00 -2.24
N SER A 129 4.32 -19.76 -3.05
CA SER A 129 4.76 -20.21 -4.38
C SER A 129 4.36 -19.22 -5.46
N GLU A 130 4.87 -19.44 -6.67
CA GLU A 130 4.48 -18.72 -7.87
C GLU A 130 2.96 -18.78 -8.08
N GLN A 131 2.36 -19.97 -7.94
CA GLN A 131 0.90 -20.14 -8.03
C GLN A 131 0.15 -19.43 -6.90
N GLY A 132 0.68 -19.48 -5.67
CA GLY A 132 0.11 -18.78 -4.52
C GLY A 132 0.06 -17.26 -4.73
N SER A 133 1.05 -16.71 -5.45
CA SER A 133 1.10 -15.28 -5.78
C SER A 133 0.07 -14.86 -6.81
N ILE A 134 -0.21 -15.71 -7.80
CA ILE A 134 -1.27 -15.45 -8.77
C ILE A 134 -2.61 -15.40 -8.05
N LYS A 135 -2.84 -16.31 -7.10
CA LYS A 135 -4.05 -16.30 -6.26
C LYS A 135 -4.14 -15.01 -5.43
N GLU A 136 -3.02 -14.62 -4.80
CA GLU A 136 -2.93 -13.37 -4.05
C GLU A 136 -3.29 -12.15 -4.90
N TYR A 137 -2.58 -11.94 -6.00
CA TYR A 137 -2.81 -10.80 -6.87
C TYR A 137 -4.20 -10.81 -7.49
N SER A 138 -4.73 -11.97 -7.88
CA SER A 138 -6.09 -12.09 -8.41
C SER A 138 -7.15 -11.59 -7.41
N PHE A 139 -6.90 -11.77 -6.12
CA PHE A 139 -7.80 -11.32 -5.06
C PHE A 139 -7.57 -9.87 -4.64
N LEU A 140 -6.31 -9.44 -4.49
CA LEU A 140 -5.99 -8.10 -4.00
C LEU A 140 -6.15 -7.01 -5.06
N LEU A 141 -5.72 -7.23 -6.30
CA LEU A 141 -5.81 -6.22 -7.37
C LEU A 141 -7.20 -5.59 -7.55
N PRO A 142 -8.33 -6.33 -7.52
CA PRO A 142 -9.65 -5.70 -7.62
C PRO A 142 -10.03 -4.84 -6.42
N LEU A 143 -9.38 -4.99 -5.26
CA LEU A 143 -9.58 -4.16 -4.07
C LEU A 143 -8.64 -2.95 -4.11
N LEU A 144 -7.35 -3.22 -4.35
CA LEU A 144 -6.26 -2.25 -4.27
C LEU A 144 -6.33 -1.15 -5.33
N ILE A 145 -6.68 -1.50 -6.57
CA ILE A 145 -6.61 -0.58 -7.72
C ILE A 145 -7.81 0.38 -7.77
N THR A 146 -8.82 0.15 -6.93
CA THR A 146 -10.03 1.00 -6.91
C THR A 146 -9.78 2.32 -6.19
N ARG A 147 -10.67 3.30 -6.43
CA ARG A 147 -10.69 4.58 -5.70
C ARG A 147 -10.89 4.39 -4.18
N ALA A 148 -11.67 3.37 -3.80
CA ALA A 148 -11.87 2.99 -2.40
C ALA A 148 -10.61 2.35 -1.78
N GLY A 149 -9.73 1.76 -2.59
CA GLY A 149 -8.44 1.22 -2.19
C GLY A 149 -7.32 2.26 -2.28
N TYR A 150 -6.23 1.87 -2.95
CA TYR A 150 -5.04 2.70 -3.11
C TYR A 150 -5.06 3.62 -4.35
N GLY A 151 -6.06 3.48 -5.21
CA GLY A 151 -6.19 4.29 -6.42
C GLY A 151 -5.33 3.81 -7.60
N PRO A 152 -5.52 4.42 -8.79
CA PRO A 152 -4.93 3.97 -10.05
C PRO A 152 -3.40 4.04 -10.05
N GLU A 153 -2.78 5.08 -9.48
CA GLU A 153 -1.32 5.26 -9.51
C GLU A 153 -0.55 4.21 -8.69
N LYS A 154 -0.95 3.99 -7.43
CA LYS A 154 -0.39 2.87 -6.64
C LYS A 154 -0.73 1.53 -7.29
N GLY A 155 -1.87 1.43 -7.96
CA GLY A 155 -2.21 0.32 -8.85
C GLY A 155 -1.17 0.10 -9.95
N ARG A 156 -0.78 1.12 -10.72
CA ARG A 156 0.27 1.03 -11.76
C ARG A 156 1.59 0.54 -11.17
N ARG A 157 1.98 1.03 -9.99
CA ARG A 157 3.20 0.58 -9.28
C ARG A 157 3.12 -0.89 -8.87
N ILE A 158 1.97 -1.35 -8.38
CA ILE A 158 1.75 -2.77 -8.08
C ILE A 158 1.87 -3.59 -9.37
N LEU A 159 1.23 -3.19 -10.47
CA LEU A 159 1.33 -3.88 -11.75
C LEU A 159 2.76 -3.93 -12.30
N ALA A 160 3.53 -2.85 -12.14
CA ALA A 160 4.94 -2.82 -12.49
C ALA A 160 5.76 -3.82 -11.66
N ASN A 161 5.53 -3.90 -10.35
CA ASN A 161 6.16 -4.91 -9.50
C ASN A 161 5.78 -6.34 -9.92
N ILE A 162 4.51 -6.59 -10.26
CA ILE A 162 4.04 -7.89 -10.76
C ILE A 162 4.72 -8.22 -12.10
N SER A 163 4.97 -7.23 -12.96
CA SER A 163 5.71 -7.42 -14.22
C SER A 163 7.14 -7.90 -13.97
N VAL A 164 7.82 -7.37 -12.95
CA VAL A 164 9.15 -7.87 -12.55
C VAL A 164 9.09 -9.34 -12.14
N PHE A 165 8.08 -9.74 -11.37
CA PHE A 165 7.92 -11.15 -10.98
C PHE A 165 7.59 -12.05 -12.17
N LYS A 166 6.71 -11.61 -13.08
CA LYS A 166 6.43 -12.30 -14.34
C LYS A 166 7.73 -12.60 -15.09
N ASP A 167 8.58 -11.61 -15.30
CA ASP A 167 9.82 -11.80 -16.07
C ASP A 167 10.77 -12.76 -15.36
N LYS A 168 10.80 -12.75 -14.02
CA LYS A 168 11.58 -13.69 -13.21
C LYS A 168 11.02 -15.11 -13.28
N PHE A 169 9.70 -15.27 -13.37
CA PHE A 169 9.05 -16.55 -13.59
C PHE A 169 9.39 -17.11 -14.98
N GLU A 170 9.36 -16.29 -16.03
CA GLU A 170 9.79 -16.70 -17.38
C GLU A 170 11.25 -17.15 -17.42
N GLN A 171 12.15 -16.38 -16.79
CA GLN A 171 13.57 -16.74 -16.68
C GLN A 171 13.78 -18.07 -15.94
N ALA A 172 12.91 -18.39 -14.98
CA ALA A 172 12.94 -19.65 -14.24
C ALA A 172 12.17 -20.80 -14.93
N GLY A 173 11.65 -20.60 -16.15
CA GLY A 173 10.89 -21.60 -16.91
C GLY A 173 9.45 -21.82 -16.43
N LYS A 174 8.91 -20.92 -15.59
CA LYS A 174 7.54 -20.93 -15.06
C LYS A 174 6.58 -20.21 -16.00
N PHE A 175 6.48 -20.73 -17.22
CA PHE A 175 5.78 -20.04 -18.33
C PHE A 175 4.27 -19.93 -18.12
N ASP A 176 3.63 -20.94 -17.52
CA ASP A 176 2.20 -20.90 -17.24
C ASP A 176 1.87 -19.83 -16.19
N GLU A 177 2.66 -19.76 -15.12
CA GLU A 177 2.51 -18.75 -14.08
C GLU A 177 2.75 -17.34 -14.62
N ALA A 178 3.80 -17.15 -15.41
CA ALA A 178 4.08 -15.88 -16.07
C ALA A 178 2.96 -15.45 -17.02
N LYS A 179 2.36 -16.40 -17.75
CA LYS A 179 1.21 -16.14 -18.63
C LYS A 179 -0.02 -15.68 -17.84
N GLU A 180 -0.30 -16.30 -16.69
CA GLU A 180 -1.40 -15.86 -15.81
C GLU A 180 -1.14 -14.46 -15.23
N LEU A 181 0.09 -14.16 -14.77
CA LEU A 181 0.46 -12.81 -14.34
C LEU A 181 0.28 -11.79 -15.48
N SER A 182 0.68 -12.14 -16.71
CA SER A 182 0.49 -11.29 -17.88
C SER A 182 -0.99 -10.96 -18.13
N LYS A 183 -1.89 -11.95 -17.98
CA LYS A 183 -3.33 -11.73 -18.09
C LYS A 183 -3.84 -10.77 -17.02
N LEU A 184 -3.40 -10.92 -15.77
CA LEU A 184 -3.76 -10.01 -14.68
C LEU A 184 -3.27 -8.59 -14.97
N ILE A 185 -2.00 -8.43 -15.34
CA ILE A 185 -1.41 -7.13 -15.68
C ILE A 185 -2.24 -6.44 -16.76
N ASN A 186 -2.48 -7.11 -17.89
CA ASN A 186 -3.22 -6.53 -19.01
C ASN A 186 -4.67 -6.15 -18.63
N LYS A 187 -5.35 -7.01 -17.87
CA LYS A 187 -6.72 -6.77 -17.39
C LYS A 187 -6.79 -5.49 -16.55
N TYR A 188 -5.91 -5.35 -15.57
CA TYR A 188 -5.97 -4.23 -14.63
C TYR A 188 -5.31 -2.96 -15.18
N ALA A 189 -4.31 -3.05 -16.05
CA ALA A 189 -3.76 -1.91 -16.77
C ALA A 189 -4.83 -1.25 -17.68
N THR A 190 -5.61 -2.07 -18.39
CA THR A 190 -6.74 -1.59 -19.20
C THR A 190 -7.81 -0.92 -18.33
N LYS A 191 -8.09 -1.47 -17.15
CA LYS A 191 -9.06 -0.90 -16.20
C LYS A 191 -8.60 0.46 -15.67
N ILE A 192 -7.30 0.60 -15.36
CA ILE A 192 -6.70 1.89 -14.96
C ILE A 192 -6.80 2.90 -16.11
N GLY A 193 -6.33 2.56 -17.32
CA GLY A 193 -6.36 3.49 -18.46
C GLY A 193 -7.77 3.97 -18.85
N LYS A 194 -8.82 3.16 -18.64
CA LYS A 194 -10.22 3.59 -18.83
C LYS A 194 -10.69 4.58 -17.76
N SER A 195 -10.21 4.46 -16.51
CA SER A 195 -10.50 5.42 -15.44
C SER A 195 -9.89 6.80 -15.74
N ASP A 196 -8.65 6.82 -16.23
CA ASP A 196 -7.94 8.07 -16.56
C ASP A 196 -8.67 8.85 -17.67
N ASN A 197 -9.12 8.15 -18.73
CA ASN A 197 -9.83 8.78 -19.84
C ASN A 197 -11.22 9.33 -19.47
N GLN A 198 -11.85 8.86 -18.39
CA GLN A 198 -13.10 9.44 -17.88
C GLN A 198 -12.87 10.70 -17.04
N LEU A 199 -11.65 10.94 -16.55
CA LEU A 199 -11.30 12.11 -15.75
C LEU A 199 -10.85 13.31 -16.61
N LEU A 200 -10.38 13.04 -17.84
CA LEU A 200 -9.99 14.04 -18.80
C LEU A 200 -11.19 14.53 -19.64
N SER A 201 -12.17 15.20 -19.02
CA SER A 201 -13.11 16.01 -19.80
C SER A 201 -12.38 17.27 -20.28
N LYS A 202 -12.26 17.41 -21.61
CA LYS A 202 -11.35 18.36 -22.27
C LYS A 202 -11.78 19.83 -22.22
N ASP A 203 -12.85 20.20 -21.53
CA ASP A 203 -13.39 21.56 -21.50
C ASP A 203 -14.23 21.85 -20.23
N SER A 204 -13.62 21.84 -19.06
CA SER A 204 -14.25 22.48 -17.89
C SER A 204 -13.20 23.01 -16.93
N ASP A 205 -13.46 24.17 -16.33
CA ASP A 205 -12.73 24.74 -15.20
C ASP A 205 -12.87 23.88 -13.93
N GLN A 206 -12.95 22.56 -14.09
CA GLN A 206 -13.33 21.61 -13.06
C GLN A 206 -12.44 20.37 -13.13
N LEU A 207 -11.80 20.06 -12.01
CA LEU A 207 -11.07 18.83 -11.78
C LEU A 207 -11.92 17.90 -10.92
N LYS A 208 -11.73 16.59 -11.12
CA LYS A 208 -12.41 15.56 -10.34
C LYS A 208 -11.38 14.62 -9.71
N GLY A 209 -11.59 14.28 -8.45
CA GLY A 209 -10.81 13.30 -7.71
C GLY A 209 -11.70 12.38 -6.88
N ILE A 210 -11.15 11.92 -5.77
CA ILE A 210 -11.79 11.05 -4.78
C ILE A 210 -12.11 11.90 -3.55
N PRO A 211 -13.38 11.98 -3.12
CA PRO A 211 -13.76 12.70 -1.90
C PRO A 211 -13.17 12.00 -0.67
N ALA A 212 -12.28 12.67 0.06
CA ALA A 212 -11.49 12.05 1.14
C ALA A 212 -11.69 12.69 2.53
N GLY A 213 -11.93 14.00 2.59
CA GLY A 213 -12.32 14.73 3.81
C GLY A 213 -13.48 15.63 3.47
N GLY A 214 -14.63 15.47 4.13
CA GLY A 214 -15.87 16.15 3.73
C GLY A 214 -15.81 17.68 3.90
N GLY A 215 -16.77 18.36 3.27
CA GLY A 215 -16.94 19.82 3.34
C GLY A 215 -16.75 20.52 1.99
N ILE A 216 -17.10 21.81 1.98
CA ILE A 216 -16.94 22.71 0.84
C ILE A 216 -16.19 23.95 1.33
N THR A 217 -15.16 24.37 0.60
CA THR A 217 -14.40 25.57 0.96
C THR A 217 -13.84 26.26 -0.29
N GLU A 218 -13.50 27.53 -0.15
CA GLU A 218 -12.80 28.29 -1.16
C GLU A 218 -11.46 28.80 -0.62
N GLY A 219 -10.46 28.86 -1.49
CA GLY A 219 -9.18 29.42 -1.14
C GLY A 219 -8.21 29.52 -2.29
N THR A 220 -7.08 30.18 -2.01
CA THR A 220 -6.00 30.37 -2.96
C THR A 220 -5.11 29.14 -2.99
N VAL A 221 -4.83 28.62 -4.17
CA VAL A 221 -3.93 27.50 -4.42
C VAL A 221 -2.51 27.86 -3.98
N LYS A 222 -1.90 26.93 -3.25
CA LYS A 222 -0.45 26.87 -3.04
C LYS A 222 0.04 25.46 -3.32
N ILE A 223 0.86 25.33 -4.35
CA ILE A 223 1.48 24.09 -4.78
C ILE A 223 2.77 23.89 -3.98
N ILE A 224 2.92 22.72 -3.37
CA ILE A 224 4.09 22.36 -2.57
C ILE A 224 4.53 20.95 -2.93
N PHE A 225 5.75 20.80 -3.44
CA PHE A 225 6.35 19.49 -3.70
C PHE A 225 7.27 19.03 -2.58
N ASP A 226 7.93 19.96 -1.90
CA ASP A 226 8.85 19.70 -0.80
C ASP A 226 8.41 20.48 0.45
N PRO A 227 8.02 19.81 1.54
CA PRO A 227 7.53 20.47 2.74
C PRO A 227 8.65 21.19 3.53
N THR A 228 9.93 20.93 3.22
CA THR A 228 11.07 21.55 3.92
C THR A 228 11.41 22.95 3.38
N CYS A 229 10.97 23.26 2.16
CA CYS A 229 11.30 24.49 1.45
C CYS A 229 10.26 25.60 1.62
N VAL A 230 9.37 25.50 2.61
CA VAL A 230 8.19 26.38 2.73
C VAL A 230 8.19 27.18 4.03
N GLU A 231 8.25 28.51 3.89
CA GLU A 231 7.88 29.44 4.97
C GLU A 231 6.36 29.32 5.22
N SER A 232 5.93 29.41 6.48
CA SER A 232 4.59 29.04 6.96
C SER A 232 3.45 29.34 5.97
N LEU A 233 2.66 28.33 5.61
CA LEU A 233 1.43 28.53 4.87
C LEU A 233 0.44 29.33 5.72
N SER A 234 -0.17 30.37 5.13
CA SER A 234 -1.26 31.06 5.80
C SER A 234 -2.50 30.17 5.89
N SER A 235 -3.28 30.37 6.95
CA SER A 235 -4.52 29.63 7.31
C SER A 235 -5.65 29.69 6.26
N GLN A 236 -5.40 30.29 5.10
CA GLN A 236 -6.40 30.52 4.06
C GLN A 236 -6.07 29.88 2.70
N LYS A 237 -4.97 29.12 2.60
CA LYS A 237 -4.58 28.50 1.33
C LYS A 237 -5.09 27.07 1.20
N VAL A 238 -5.28 26.65 -0.05
CA VAL A 238 -5.52 25.26 -0.42
C VAL A 238 -4.18 24.65 -0.80
N LEU A 239 -3.78 23.59 -0.07
CA LEU A 239 -2.58 22.84 -0.38
C LEU A 239 -2.84 21.98 -1.61
N VAL A 240 -2.03 22.17 -2.65
CA VAL A 240 -2.00 21.28 -3.81
C VAL A 240 -0.63 20.59 -3.84
N THR A 241 -0.61 19.28 -3.93
CA THR A 241 0.65 18.52 -4.00
C THR A 241 0.49 17.25 -4.80
N LYS A 242 1.60 16.57 -5.09
CA LYS A 242 1.57 15.27 -5.73
C LYS A 242 1.08 14.19 -4.76
N MET A 243 1.70 14.10 -3.58
CA MET A 243 1.34 13.18 -2.50
C MET A 243 1.86 13.73 -1.18
N THR A 244 1.13 13.52 -0.08
CA THR A 244 1.60 13.93 1.26
C THR A 244 2.45 12.84 1.91
N SER A 245 3.34 13.26 2.79
CA SER A 245 4.16 12.41 3.66
C SER A 245 4.15 12.97 5.08
N ALA A 246 4.79 12.27 6.04
CA ALA A 246 4.88 12.74 7.43
C ALA A 246 5.46 14.16 7.55
N GLY A 247 6.34 14.58 6.63
CA GLY A 247 6.91 15.95 6.63
C GLY A 247 5.87 17.06 6.41
N PHE A 248 4.69 16.76 5.87
CA PHE A 248 3.62 17.74 5.63
C PHE A 248 2.77 18.03 6.86
N LEU A 249 2.97 17.34 7.99
CA LEU A 249 2.15 17.47 9.20
C LEU A 249 2.04 18.91 9.73
N SER A 250 3.13 19.69 9.69
CA SER A 250 3.15 21.09 10.12
C SER A 250 2.38 22.02 9.18
N ILE A 251 2.36 21.69 7.88
CA ILE A 251 1.67 22.45 6.84
C ILE A 251 0.18 22.15 6.89
N ILE A 252 -0.19 20.87 6.86
CA ILE A 252 -1.59 20.41 6.77
C ILE A 252 -2.47 20.98 7.87
N LYS A 253 -1.95 21.17 9.09
CA LYS A 253 -2.71 21.75 10.21
C LYS A 253 -3.24 23.16 9.95
N ASN A 254 -2.67 23.88 8.98
CA ASN A 254 -2.93 25.28 8.71
C ASN A 254 -3.53 25.52 7.32
N VAL A 255 -4.11 24.51 6.66
CA VAL A 255 -4.69 24.69 5.31
C VAL A 255 -6.20 24.57 5.33
N LYS A 256 -6.86 25.26 4.39
CA LYS A 256 -8.32 25.18 4.23
C LYS A 256 -8.76 23.89 3.57
N ALA A 257 -7.96 23.39 2.64
CA ALA A 257 -8.21 22.14 1.93
C ALA A 257 -6.91 21.51 1.46
N ILE A 258 -6.99 20.22 1.15
CA ILE A 258 -5.91 19.43 0.57
C ILE A 258 -6.37 18.87 -0.77
N ILE A 259 -5.55 19.06 -1.80
CA ILE A 259 -5.74 18.43 -3.10
C ILE A 259 -4.46 17.67 -3.43
N THR A 260 -4.60 16.38 -3.76
CA THR A 260 -3.46 15.57 -4.21
C THR A 260 -3.69 14.92 -5.56
N ASP A 261 -2.66 14.92 -6.41
CA ASP A 261 -2.71 14.17 -7.67
C ASP A 261 -2.77 12.66 -7.44
N GLU A 262 -2.06 12.17 -6.43
CA GLU A 262 -1.99 10.76 -6.10
C GLU A 262 -2.68 10.46 -4.78
N GLY A 263 -3.18 9.24 -4.66
CA GLY A 263 -3.78 8.72 -3.43
C GLY A 263 -5.16 8.10 -3.65
N GLY A 264 -5.62 7.39 -2.62
CA GLY A 264 -6.97 6.86 -2.50
C GLY A 264 -7.47 7.09 -1.08
N MET A 265 -8.62 6.52 -0.73
CA MET A 265 -9.24 6.73 0.60
C MET A 265 -8.34 6.33 1.79
N LEU A 266 -7.39 5.44 1.56
CA LEU A 266 -6.47 4.92 2.57
C LEU A 266 -5.10 5.64 2.58
N CYS A 267 -4.92 6.70 1.80
CA CYS A 267 -3.64 7.41 1.77
C CYS A 267 -3.48 8.38 2.96
N HIS A 268 -2.23 8.80 3.21
CA HIS A 268 -1.87 9.70 4.31
C HIS A 268 -2.68 11.00 4.32
N ALA A 269 -2.88 11.64 3.16
CA ALA A 269 -3.70 12.85 3.03
C ALA A 269 -5.16 12.61 3.45
N ALA A 270 -5.75 11.48 3.03
CA ALA A 270 -7.14 11.13 3.30
C ALA A 270 -7.39 10.73 4.76
N ILE A 271 -6.41 10.09 5.40
CA ILE A 271 -6.50 9.73 6.83
C ILE A 271 -6.42 11.01 7.67
N LEU A 272 -5.37 11.82 7.50
CA LEU A 272 -5.19 13.04 8.28
C LEU A 272 -6.28 14.08 8.05
N SER A 273 -6.80 14.21 6.82
CA SER A 273 -7.87 15.17 6.54
C SER A 273 -9.14 14.88 7.35
N ARG A 274 -9.47 13.60 7.55
CA ARG A 274 -10.63 13.19 8.35
C ARG A 274 -10.41 13.44 9.84
N GLU A 275 -9.20 13.16 10.33
CA GLU A 275 -8.83 13.42 11.73
C GLU A 275 -8.85 14.92 12.07
N LEU A 276 -8.45 15.77 11.12
CA LEU A 276 -8.36 17.22 11.29
C LEU A 276 -9.60 17.98 10.80
N ASN A 277 -10.62 17.28 10.28
CA ASN A 277 -11.81 17.87 9.65
C ASN A 277 -11.49 18.91 8.55
N ILE A 278 -10.53 18.59 7.68
CA ILE A 278 -10.11 19.44 6.56
C ILE A 278 -10.71 18.87 5.27
N PRO A 279 -11.40 19.68 4.45
CA PRO A 279 -11.82 19.29 3.10
C PRO A 279 -10.67 18.73 2.27
N CYS A 280 -10.84 17.54 1.69
CA CYS A 280 -9.76 16.85 1.00
C CYS A 280 -10.25 16.08 -0.22
N VAL A 281 -9.56 16.31 -1.35
CA VAL A 281 -9.78 15.60 -2.61
C VAL A 281 -8.45 14.98 -3.04
N VAL A 282 -8.40 13.66 -3.13
CA VAL A 282 -7.17 12.92 -3.51
C VAL A 282 -7.33 12.25 -4.85
N GLY A 283 -6.23 11.90 -5.51
CA GLY A 283 -6.29 11.19 -6.78
C GLY A 283 -6.88 12.04 -7.91
N THR A 284 -6.57 13.34 -7.96
CA THR A 284 -6.98 14.22 -9.07
C THR A 284 -6.16 14.00 -10.33
N GLU A 285 -5.01 13.31 -10.23
CA GLU A 285 -4.07 12.92 -11.30
C GLU A 285 -3.36 14.09 -12.03
N ILE A 286 -3.99 15.25 -12.13
CA ILE A 286 -3.54 16.39 -12.96
C ILE A 286 -3.62 17.76 -12.26
N ALA A 287 -4.06 17.85 -11.01
CA ALA A 287 -4.23 19.12 -10.31
C ALA A 287 -2.93 19.92 -10.22
N THR A 288 -1.77 19.29 -9.95
CA THR A 288 -0.48 20.02 -9.94
C THR A 288 -0.03 20.49 -11.33
N LYS A 289 -0.66 19.99 -12.40
CA LYS A 289 -0.36 20.37 -13.79
C LYS A 289 -1.33 21.43 -14.33
N VAL A 290 -2.56 21.47 -13.80
CA VAL A 290 -3.62 22.37 -14.25
C VAL A 290 -3.70 23.62 -13.39
N LEU A 291 -3.60 23.47 -12.07
CA LEU A 291 -3.63 24.60 -11.13
C LEU A 291 -2.27 25.29 -11.07
N GLN A 292 -2.29 26.57 -10.72
CA GLN A 292 -1.11 27.39 -10.50
C GLN A 292 -1.15 28.06 -9.12
N ASP A 293 0.02 28.40 -8.59
CA ASP A 293 0.13 29.22 -7.38
C ASP A 293 -0.63 30.54 -7.58
N GLY A 294 -1.59 30.83 -6.70
CA GLY A 294 -2.41 32.05 -6.79
C GLY A 294 -3.83 31.84 -7.34
N ASP A 295 -4.11 30.72 -8.01
CA ASP A 295 -5.47 30.42 -8.48
C ASP A 295 -6.45 30.41 -7.30
N TYR A 296 -7.61 31.02 -7.47
CA TYR A 296 -8.70 30.98 -6.50
C TYR A 296 -9.71 29.90 -6.91
N ILE A 297 -9.92 28.92 -6.04
CA ILE A 297 -10.69 27.71 -6.35
C ILE A 297 -11.76 27.44 -5.28
N GLU A 298 -12.83 26.75 -5.70
CA GLU A 298 -13.75 26.04 -4.82
C GLU A 298 -13.33 24.57 -4.74
N VAL A 299 -13.33 24.01 -3.53
CA VAL A 299 -13.14 22.59 -3.28
C VAL A 299 -14.42 22.03 -2.67
N ASN A 300 -15.20 21.31 -3.46
CA ASN A 300 -16.32 20.51 -2.97
C ASN A 300 -15.83 19.08 -2.72
N ALA A 301 -15.35 18.85 -1.50
CA ALA A 301 -14.79 17.57 -1.11
C ALA A 301 -15.85 16.52 -0.75
N ASN A 302 -17.13 16.87 -0.70
CA ASN A 302 -18.23 15.91 -0.62
C ASN A 302 -18.40 15.15 -1.94
N GLU A 303 -18.20 15.84 -3.07
CA GLU A 303 -18.36 15.26 -4.41
C GLU A 303 -17.02 14.96 -5.11
N GLY A 304 -15.91 15.34 -4.48
CA GLY A 304 -14.57 15.18 -5.05
C GLY A 304 -14.33 16.12 -6.24
N ILE A 305 -14.86 17.33 -6.18
CA ILE A 305 -14.84 18.32 -7.26
C ILE A 305 -13.99 19.52 -6.83
N VAL A 306 -13.12 19.98 -7.72
CA VAL A 306 -12.37 21.24 -7.58
C VAL A 306 -12.72 22.13 -8.76
N ARG A 307 -13.19 23.35 -8.52
CA ARG A 307 -13.56 24.31 -9.57
C ARG A 307 -12.66 25.54 -9.51
N ILE A 308 -12.12 25.95 -10.66
CA ILE A 308 -11.37 27.20 -10.78
C ILE A 308 -12.38 28.35 -10.85
N ILE A 309 -12.34 29.25 -9.88
CA ILE A 309 -13.19 30.44 -9.83
C ILE A 309 -12.48 31.61 -10.52
N LYS A 310 -11.17 31.76 -10.27
CA LYS A 310 -10.34 32.82 -10.84
C LYS A 310 -8.87 32.38 -10.97
N LYS A 311 -8.22 32.79 -12.05
CA LYS A 311 -6.77 32.69 -12.26
C LYS A 311 -6.09 34.02 -11.88
#